data_AF-A0A949YTI1-F1
#
_entry.id   AF-A0A949YTI1-F1
#
_cell.length_a   1.000
_cell.length_b   1.000
_cell.length_c   1.000
_cell.angle_alpha   90.00
_cell.angle_beta   90.00
_cell.angle_gamma   90.00
#
_symmetry.space_group_name_H-M   'P 1'
#
loop_
_entity.id
_entity.type
_entity.pdbx_description
1 polymer ?
#
loop_
_entity_poly.entity_id
_entity_poly.type
_entity_poly.pdbx_seq_one_letter_code
_entity_poly.pdbx_strand_id
1 'polypeptide(L)' 'MPVEAAVLSPAKQYLATGTEARSFLSIRVREVGAVYAVGEKSVVGRVVTGKRARQASVQLAS' A
#
# COMPACT_ATOMS: atom_id res chain seq x y z
N MET A 1 -5.59 -10.13 -6.02
CA MET A 1 -5.71 -8.83 -6.73
C MET A 1 -4.35 -8.52 -7.35
N PRO A 2 -4.30 -8.03 -8.60
CA PRO A 2 -3.03 -7.66 -9.23
C PRO A 2 -2.38 -6.48 -8.50
N VAL A 3 -1.04 -6.45 -8.47
CA VAL A 3 -0.27 -5.29 -8.00
C VAL A 3 -0.15 -4.33 -9.19
N GLU A 4 -0.61 -3.09 -9.03
CA GLU A 4 -0.62 -2.09 -10.11
C GLU A 4 0.58 -1.15 -10.04
N ALA A 5 1.09 -0.92 -8.82
CA ALA A 5 2.29 -0.14 -8.59
C ALA A 5 3.20 -0.86 -7.58
N ALA A 6 4.50 -0.83 -7.83
CA ALA A 6 5.50 -1.32 -6.90
C ALA A 6 6.71 -0.39 -6.89
N VAL A 7 7.16 0.00 -5.70
CA VAL A 7 8.31 0.90 -5.49
C VAL A 7 9.26 0.27 -4.49
N LEU A 8 10.50 0.10 -4.90
CA LEU A 8 11.57 -0.37 -4.03
C LEU A 8 12.25 0.83 -3.37
N SER A 9 12.57 0.73 -2.08
CA SER A 9 13.33 1.78 -1.39
C SER A 9 14.73 1.93 -2.01
N PRO A 10 15.35 3.12 -1.96
CA PRO A 10 16.71 3.30 -2.49
C PRO A 10 17.74 2.33 -1.92
N ALA A 11 17.58 1.98 -0.63
CA ALA A 11 18.41 1.00 0.08
C ALA A 11 18.04 -0.48 -0.23
N LYS A 12 17.00 -0.73 -1.04
CA LYS A 12 16.47 -2.05 -1.42
C LYS A 12 15.99 -2.94 -0.25
N GLN A 13 15.77 -2.34 0.91
CA GLN A 13 15.33 -3.04 2.12
C GLN A 13 13.81 -3.20 2.19
N TYR A 14 13.08 -2.27 1.57
CA TYR A 14 11.62 -2.23 1.65
C TYR A 14 11.00 -2.17 0.26
N LEU A 15 9.94 -2.93 0.06
CA LEU A 15 9.13 -2.91 -1.16
C LEU A 15 7.71 -2.46 -0.81
N ALA A 16 7.29 -1.33 -1.35
CA ALA A 16 5.91 -0.87 -1.27
C ALA A 16 5.15 -1.37 -2.51
N THR A 17 3.97 -1.95 -2.30
CA THR A 17 3.05 -2.35 -3.38
C THR A 17 1.73 -1.61 -3.22
N GLY A 18 1.09 -1.22 -4.32
CA GLY A 18 -0.21 -0.56 -4.34
C GLY A 18 -1.16 -1.14 -5.39
N THR A 19 -2.45 -1.07 -5.10
CA THR A 19 -3.55 -1.36 -6.02
C THR A 19 -4.74 -0.47 -5.70
N GLU A 20 -5.47 -0.05 -6.71
CA GLU A 20 -6.75 0.62 -6.57
C GLU A 20 -7.85 -0.37 -6.14
N ALA A 21 -8.35 -0.20 -4.92
CA ALA A 21 -9.58 -0.82 -4.45
C ALA A 21 -10.77 0.13 -4.66
N ARG A 22 -11.73 -0.29 -5.49
CA ARG A 22 -12.99 0.44 -5.67
C ARG A 22 -14.03 -0.11 -4.69
N SER A 23 -14.69 0.76 -3.92
CA SER A 23 -15.80 0.39 -3.05
C SER A 23 -17.10 1.09 -3.47
N PHE A 24 -18.22 0.38 -3.32
CA PHE A 24 -19.62 0.84 -3.49
C PHE A 24 -19.88 1.62 -4.79
N LEU A 25 -20.38 0.93 -5.82
CA LEU A 25 -20.74 1.54 -7.12
C LEU A 25 -19.63 2.42 -7.75
N SER A 26 -18.35 2.09 -7.51
CA SER A 26 -17.18 2.85 -7.97
C SER A 26 -17.07 4.29 -7.44
N ILE A 27 -17.90 4.69 -6.47
CA ILE A 27 -17.93 6.06 -5.93
C ILE A 27 -16.71 6.33 -5.03
N ARG A 28 -16.17 5.29 -4.38
CA ARG A 28 -15.01 5.42 -3.48
C ARG A 28 -13.83 4.63 -4.03
N VAL A 29 -12.91 5.31 -4.70
CA VAL A 29 -11.59 4.76 -5.01
C VAL A 29 -10.72 4.90 -3.76
N ARG A 30 -10.13 3.79 -3.33
CA ARG A 30 -9.13 3.72 -2.26
C ARG A 30 -7.89 3.11 -2.85
N GLU A 31 -6.71 3.69 -2.61
CA GLU A 31 -5.48 2.97 -2.88
C GLU A 31 -5.17 2.12 -1.65
N VAL A 32 -4.95 0.83 -1.87
CA VAL A 32 -4.56 -0.09 -0.81
C VAL A 32 -3.23 -0.71 -1.17
N GLY A 33 -2.38 -0.88 -0.18
CA GLY A 33 -1.02 -1.33 -0.38
C GLY A 33 -0.42 -1.95 0.86
N ALA A 34 0.76 -2.51 0.68
CA ALA A 34 1.55 -3.12 1.73
C ALA A 34 3.01 -2.74 1.55
N VAL A 35 3.73 -2.63 2.66
CA VAL A 35 5.19 -2.47 2.71
C VAL A 35 5.76 -3.78 3.20
N TYR A 36 6.68 -4.34 2.43
CA TYR A 36 7.38 -5.58 2.73
C TYR A 36 8.81 -5.28 3.12
N ALA A 37 9.32 -5.94 4.17
CA ALA A 37 10.76 -6.04 4.37
C ALA A 37 11.29 -7.15 3.47
N VAL A 38 12.14 -6.80 2.52
CA VAL A 38 12.62 -7.72 1.47
C VAL A 38 13.47 -8.85 2.07
N GLY A 39 14.29 -8.54 3.07
CA GLY A 39 15.14 -9.53 3.73
C GLY A 39 14.35 -10.55 4.55
N GLU A 40 13.34 -10.10 5.26
CA GLU A 40 12.51 -10.95 6.14
C GLU A 40 11.37 -11.63 5.39
N LYS A 41 11.08 -11.20 4.16
CA LYS A 41 9.91 -11.62 3.36
C LYS A 41 8.60 -11.44 4.16
N SER A 42 8.55 -10.43 5.01
CA SER A 42 7.45 -10.13 5.92
C SER A 42 6.74 -8.83 5.52
N VAL A 43 5.45 -8.73 5.81
CA VAL A 43 4.71 -7.46 5.70
C VAL A 43 4.99 -6.65 6.96
N VAL A 44 5.60 -5.47 6.81
CA VAL A 44 5.93 -4.56 7.91
C VAL A 44 4.99 -3.36 8.00
N GLY A 45 4.17 -3.15 6.97
CA GLY A 45 3.19 -2.07 6.98
C GLY A 45 2.09 -2.24 5.96
N ARG A 46 0.99 -1.52 6.15
CA ARG A 46 -0.12 -1.40 5.22
C ARG A 46 -0.37 0.07 4.93
N VAL A 47 -0.63 0.36 3.66
CA VAL A 47 -0.95 1.69 3.17
C VAL A 47 -2.41 1.69 2.76
N VAL A 48 -3.18 2.62 3.31
CA VAL A 48 -4.56 2.84 2.86
C VAL A 48 -4.73 4.33 2.63
N THR A 49 -5.05 4.72 1.40
CA THR A 49 -5.40 6.10 1.06
C THR A 49 -6.86 6.15 0.61
N GLY A 50 -7.60 7.12 1.13
CA GLY A 50 -8.97 7.39 0.72
C GLY A 50 -9.03 8.70 -0.06
N LYS A 51 -9.79 8.74 -1.15
CA LYS A 51 -9.98 9.92 -2.04
C LYS A 51 -10.39 11.23 -1.33
N ARG A 52 -10.78 11.21 -0.06
CA ARG A 52 -11.19 12.38 0.74
C ARG A 52 -10.13 12.94 1.69
N ALA A 53 -9.01 12.27 1.90
CA ALA A 53 -7.95 12.79 2.72
C ALA A 53 -6.68 12.86 1.89
N ARG A 54 -6.12 14.06 1.75
CA ARG A 54 -4.74 14.30 1.28
C ARG A 54 -3.72 13.80 2.33
N GLN A 55 -4.03 12.68 2.97
CA GLN A 55 -3.36 12.14 4.14
C GLN A 55 -3.34 10.63 3.96
N ALA A 56 -2.18 10.12 3.55
CA ALA A 56 -1.89 8.70 3.56
C ALA A 56 -1.54 8.30 5.00
N SER A 57 -2.24 7.31 5.55
CA SER A 57 -1.88 6.70 6.83
C SER A 57 -1.18 5.38 6.58
N VAL A 58 0.04 5.24 7.12
CA VAL A 58 0.78 3.98 7.15
C VAL A 58 0.48 3.32 8.49
N GLN A 59 -0.18 2.16 8.47
CA GLN A 59 -0.29 1.32 9.66
C GLN A 59 0.88 0.35 9.66
N LEU A 60 1.70 0.37 10.69
CA LEU A 60 2.71 -0.65 10.93
C LEU A 60 2.00 -1.98 11.17
N ALA A 61 2.43 -3.02 10.45
CA ALA A 61 2.01 -4.38 10.75
C ALA A 61 2.77 -4.82 12.01
N SER A 62 2.02 -5.31 13.00
CA SER A 62 2.57 -5.86 14.25
C SER A 62 2.96 -7.32 14.07
#